data_AF-A0A917UF59-F1
#
_entry.id   AF-A0A917UF59-F1
#
_cell.length_a   1.000
_cell.length_b   1.000
_cell.length_c   1.000
_cell.angle_alpha   90.00
_cell.angle_beta   90.00
_cell.angle_gamma   90.00
#
_symmetry.space_group_name_H-M   'P 1'
#
loop_
_entity.id
_entity.type
_entity.pdbx_description
1 polymer ?
#
loop_
_entity_poly.entity_id
_entity_poly.type
_entity_poly.pdbx_seq_one_letter_code
_entity_poly.pdbx_strand_id
1 'polypeptide(L)'
;MRGPEGTLDARCSSEGTTAHDRSGAERILTGSEPFWIPPVRPDGRPHVAPPVAVWHDGAPHFATGLDERKAANLAGNPDGYFHHGPGRAPVFAVTPRGVLGFGKGEPFGRTKGEQALPVQQFIGSSSVWPSAVGAGIIGVCMLSPHRHQSLPSPAPEVDVSGSPARSGKLRRARTAVASATAFTAAAIGLWTGLGGTSAQAASAVPTPDHVIVVVFENHAYSQVIGSSSAPYINSLVSGGANLTQMYAETHPSQPNYYAMFSGSTQGITDDSCVTPGFSSAANLASEQLAAGRTWASYNETLPSQGSTTCSSGNYAQKHNPWFGFSNVPTSTAKTFAQFPTDYSTLPQLSFVTPNLCSDMHDCSVSTGDTWLKNNLGAYATWAKTHNSLLVVTMDEDNRLAGNRIPTVLYGQPVTAGSTSATTYDHYDLLRTLEDGQGLSAHAGNAASASDITGIWAS
;
A
#
# COMPACT_ATOMS: atom_id res chain seq x y z
N MET A 1 13.35 29.11 -2.97
CA MET A 1 14.61 28.41 -2.59
C MET A 1 14.47 26.95 -3.02
N ARG A 2 15.56 26.20 -3.29
CA ARG A 2 15.45 24.73 -3.36
C ARG A 2 15.13 24.18 -1.98
N GLY A 3 14.37 23.09 -1.92
CA GLY A 3 14.21 22.30 -0.69
C GLY A 3 15.46 21.47 -0.38
N PRO A 4 15.55 20.86 0.81
CA PRO A 4 16.64 19.93 1.12
C PRO A 4 16.56 18.68 0.24
N GLU A 5 17.70 18.31 -0.35
CA GLU A 5 17.86 17.08 -1.15
C GLU A 5 18.24 15.93 -0.21
N GLY A 6 17.63 14.75 -0.37
CA GLY A 6 17.86 13.59 0.50
C GLY A 6 19.25 12.97 0.25
N THR A 7 20.05 12.79 1.30
CA THR A 7 21.40 12.23 1.19
C THR A 7 21.55 10.94 1.97
N LEU A 8 22.21 9.96 1.36
CA LEU A 8 22.47 8.63 1.94
C LEU A 8 23.90 8.59 2.50
N ASP A 9 24.07 8.22 3.77
CA ASP A 9 25.39 7.87 4.30
C ASP A 9 25.70 6.39 4.04
N ALA A 10 26.45 6.13 2.97
CA ALA A 10 26.88 4.79 2.58
C ALA A 10 27.71 4.07 3.66
N ARG A 11 28.27 4.77 4.65
CA ARG A 11 29.04 4.17 5.76
C ARG A 11 28.15 3.48 6.79
N CYS A 12 26.83 3.70 6.74
CA CYS A 12 25.85 3.18 7.69
C CYS A 12 24.62 2.56 7.01
N SER A 13 24.66 2.37 5.69
CA SER A 13 23.54 1.87 4.87
C SER A 13 23.89 0.54 4.21
N SER A 14 22.91 -0.34 4.02
CA SER A 14 23.07 -1.53 3.19
C SER A 14 23.32 -1.17 1.72
N GLU A 15 24.08 -2.01 1.02
CA GLU A 15 24.27 -1.91 -0.43
C GLU A 15 22.90 -2.00 -1.15
N GLY A 16 22.67 -1.15 -2.16
CA GLY A 16 21.37 -1.03 -2.85
C GLY A 16 20.33 -0.12 -2.16
N THR A 17 20.60 0.44 -0.97
CA THR A 17 19.70 1.42 -0.34
C THR A 17 19.61 2.70 -1.18
N THR A 18 18.40 3.27 -1.33
CA THR A 18 18.17 4.56 -1.98
C THR A 18 17.70 5.61 -0.97
N ALA A 19 17.97 6.90 -1.23
CA ALA A 19 17.46 7.99 -0.41
C ALA A 19 16.03 8.35 -0.85
N HIS A 20 15.09 8.42 0.10
CA HIS A 20 13.76 8.94 -0.16
C HIS A 20 13.80 10.47 -0.35
N ASP A 21 12.92 10.98 -1.21
CA ASP A 21 12.63 12.42 -1.25
C ASP A 21 11.78 12.84 -0.03
N ARG A 22 11.50 14.15 0.07
CA ARG A 22 10.67 14.71 1.14
C ARG A 22 9.30 14.02 1.22
N SER A 23 8.63 13.77 0.10
CA SER A 23 7.26 13.27 0.06
C SER A 23 7.18 11.76 0.33
N GLY A 24 8.25 11.03 0.07
CA GLY A 24 8.43 9.65 0.54
C GLY A 24 8.69 9.61 2.05
N ALA A 25 9.61 10.42 2.55
CA ALA A 25 9.96 10.47 3.97
C ALA A 25 8.77 10.90 4.85
N GLU A 26 8.05 11.96 4.48
CA GLU A 26 6.87 12.42 5.20
C GLU A 26 5.77 11.35 5.21
N ARG A 27 5.49 10.70 4.07
CA ARG A 27 4.47 9.64 3.96
C ARG A 27 4.76 8.43 4.85
N ILE A 28 6.02 7.98 4.90
CA ILE A 28 6.40 6.85 5.76
C ILE A 28 6.29 7.25 7.23
N LEU A 29 6.71 8.46 7.61
CA LEU A 29 6.64 8.94 9.00
C LEU A 29 5.20 9.18 9.48
N THR A 30 4.30 9.65 8.61
CA THR A 30 2.86 9.76 8.93
C THR A 30 2.15 8.41 9.00
N GLY A 31 2.67 7.39 8.30
CA GLY A 31 2.10 6.03 8.29
C GLY A 31 2.68 5.08 9.34
N SER A 32 3.64 5.52 10.17
CA SER A 32 4.41 4.65 11.07
C SER A 32 4.38 5.13 12.53
N GLU A 33 3.23 5.04 13.18
CA GLU A 33 3.11 5.37 14.62
C GLU A 33 3.17 4.09 15.49
N PRO A 34 4.10 3.97 16.45
CA PRO A 34 5.20 4.88 16.80
C PRO A 34 6.50 4.67 15.99
N PHE A 35 7.30 5.73 15.83
CA PHE A 35 8.65 5.67 15.23
C PHE A 35 9.75 6.17 16.18
N TRP A 36 11.02 5.98 15.78
CA TRP A 36 12.21 6.19 16.61
C TRP A 36 13.13 7.27 16.05
N ILE A 37 13.56 8.24 16.88
CA ILE A 37 14.46 9.33 16.45
C ILE A 37 15.85 9.17 17.11
N PRO A 38 16.92 8.83 16.37
CA PRO A 38 18.27 8.72 16.92
C PRO A 38 18.98 10.09 16.97
N PRO A 39 19.36 10.61 18.16
CA PRO A 39 20.18 11.82 18.25
C PRO A 39 21.60 11.61 17.69
N VAL A 40 22.26 12.68 17.28
CA VAL A 40 23.65 12.68 16.79
C VAL A 40 24.60 13.23 17.86
N ARG A 41 25.83 12.72 17.92
CA ARG A 41 26.92 13.24 18.77
C ARG A 41 27.62 14.45 18.09
N PRO A 42 28.36 15.29 18.84
CA PRO A 42 29.12 16.40 18.26
C PRO A 42 30.19 16.02 17.22
N ASP A 43 30.54 14.75 17.11
CA ASP A 43 31.47 14.18 16.11
C ASP A 43 30.75 13.53 14.91
N GLY A 44 29.45 13.76 14.75
CA GLY A 44 28.63 13.24 13.66
C GLY A 44 28.19 11.77 13.81
N ARG A 45 28.57 11.07 14.88
CA ARG A 45 28.18 9.65 15.07
C ARG A 45 26.79 9.50 15.72
N PRO A 46 25.99 8.49 15.37
CA PRO A 46 24.72 8.21 16.04
C PRO A 46 24.87 7.97 17.54
N HIS A 47 23.87 8.39 18.31
CA HIS A 47 23.77 8.17 19.75
C HIS A 47 22.58 7.24 20.03
N VAL A 48 22.89 5.96 20.28
CA VAL A 48 21.93 4.84 20.35
C VAL A 48 21.11 4.85 21.66
N ALA A 49 20.27 5.87 21.81
CA ALA A 49 19.24 6.00 22.83
C ALA A 49 18.04 6.77 22.25
N PRO A 50 17.31 6.17 21.29
CA PRO A 50 16.24 6.86 20.58
C PRO A 50 14.99 7.01 21.47
N PRO A 51 14.39 8.20 21.59
CA PRO A 51 13.00 8.35 22.01
C PRO A 51 12.03 7.79 20.97
N VAL A 52 10.87 7.36 21.47
CA VAL A 52 9.64 7.26 20.69
C VAL A 52 9.16 8.66 20.31
N ALA A 53 8.68 8.82 19.08
CA ALA A 53 8.08 10.04 18.56
C ALA A 53 6.70 9.76 17.93
N VAL A 54 5.91 10.83 17.85
CA VAL A 54 4.54 10.89 17.29
C VAL A 54 4.50 12.05 16.28
N TRP A 55 3.75 11.92 15.19
CA TRP A 55 3.62 12.96 14.17
C TRP A 55 2.32 13.76 14.36
N HIS A 56 2.43 15.07 14.57
CA HIS A 56 1.27 15.92 14.86
C HIS A 56 1.46 17.32 14.25
N ASP A 57 0.39 17.91 13.71
CA ASP A 57 0.38 19.24 13.06
C ASP A 57 1.55 19.52 12.09
N GLY A 58 1.97 18.49 11.36
CA GLY A 58 3.05 18.56 10.37
C GLY A 58 4.48 18.51 10.94
N ALA A 59 4.65 18.15 12.22
CA ALA A 59 5.96 18.03 12.87
C ALA A 59 6.09 16.78 13.77
N PRO A 60 7.29 16.21 13.90
CA PRO A 60 7.57 15.14 14.86
C PRO A 60 7.68 15.70 16.29
N HIS A 61 6.94 15.09 17.22
CA HIS A 61 6.89 15.44 18.64
C HIS A 61 7.45 14.30 19.50
N PHE A 62 8.25 14.63 20.51
CA PHE A 62 8.83 13.64 21.45
C PHE A 62 9.21 14.30 22.79
N ALA A 63 9.39 13.48 23.83
CA ALA A 63 9.78 13.92 25.17
C ALA A 63 11.28 13.65 25.47
N THR A 64 11.92 14.54 26.24
CA THR A 64 13.33 14.41 26.66
C THR A 64 13.63 15.22 27.92
N GLY A 65 14.57 14.76 28.74
CA GLY A 65 15.10 15.52 29.88
C GLY A 65 16.06 16.64 29.44
N LEU A 66 16.08 17.74 30.20
CA LEU A 66 16.83 18.95 29.86
C LEU A 66 18.36 18.74 29.78
N ASP A 67 18.90 17.82 30.59
CA ASP A 67 20.33 17.47 30.61
C ASP A 67 20.71 16.41 29.56
N GLU A 68 19.74 15.86 28.81
CA GLU A 68 20.01 14.83 27.80
C GLU A 68 20.63 15.41 26.53
N ARG A 69 21.40 14.56 25.81
CA ARG A 69 22.00 14.90 24.50
C ARG A 69 20.98 15.44 23.48
N LYS A 70 19.72 15.02 23.59
CA LYS A 70 18.61 15.42 22.71
C LYS A 70 18.23 16.89 22.94
N ALA A 71 17.99 17.29 24.19
CA ALA A 71 17.78 18.70 24.55
C ALA A 71 19.02 19.56 24.23
N ALA A 72 20.23 19.06 24.49
CA ALA A 72 21.47 19.78 24.15
C ALA A 72 21.64 20.02 22.63
N ASN A 73 21.15 19.12 21.78
CA ASN A 73 21.13 19.31 20.32
C ASN A 73 20.05 20.30 19.86
N LEU A 74 19.04 20.56 20.69
CA LEU A 74 17.90 21.46 20.44
C LEU A 74 18.02 22.84 21.09
N ALA A 75 19.07 23.10 21.88
CA ALA A 75 19.27 24.33 22.68
C ALA A 75 19.42 25.65 21.88
N GLY A 76 19.12 25.65 20.57
CA GLY A 76 19.00 26.81 19.70
C GLY A 76 17.65 26.95 18.99
N ASN A 77 16.64 26.13 19.34
CA ASN A 77 15.28 26.19 18.80
C ASN A 77 14.29 26.51 19.94
N PRO A 78 13.43 27.55 19.83
CA PRO A 78 12.78 28.15 21.00
C PRO A 78 11.46 27.50 21.47
N ASP A 79 10.89 26.60 20.68
CA ASP A 79 9.55 26.01 20.91
C ASP A 79 9.68 24.57 21.44
N GLY A 80 9.01 24.11 22.50
CA GLY A 80 8.16 24.79 23.49
C GLY A 80 7.96 23.90 24.75
N TYR A 81 6.87 24.10 25.50
CA TYR A 81 6.51 23.25 26.66
C TYR A 81 5.07 22.75 26.57
N PHE A 82 4.87 21.45 26.82
CA PHE A 82 3.55 20.87 27.07
C PHE A 82 3.25 20.89 28.57
N HIS A 83 2.01 21.20 28.94
CA HIS A 83 1.59 21.41 30.32
C HIS A 83 0.38 20.54 30.66
N HIS A 84 0.44 19.82 31.78
CA HIS A 84 -0.69 19.02 32.28
C HIS A 84 -0.70 19.00 33.81
N GLY A 85 -1.73 19.59 34.41
CA GLY A 85 -1.81 19.81 35.86
C GLY A 85 -0.60 20.62 36.36
N PRO A 86 0.05 20.24 37.48
CA PRO A 86 1.28 20.87 37.95
C PRO A 86 2.53 20.46 37.15
N GLY A 87 2.41 19.54 36.20
CA GLY A 87 3.51 19.04 35.37
C GLY A 87 3.77 19.91 34.13
N ARG A 88 5.05 20.04 33.77
CA ARG A 88 5.50 20.52 32.46
C ARG A 88 6.50 19.54 31.86
N ALA A 89 6.40 19.28 30.56
CA ALA A 89 7.38 18.56 29.78
C ALA A 89 7.89 19.48 28.66
N PRO A 90 9.21 19.60 28.42
CA PRO A 90 9.69 20.27 27.21
C PRO A 90 9.32 19.39 26.00
N VAL A 91 8.63 20.00 25.04
CA VAL A 91 8.15 19.33 23.82
C VAL A 91 8.53 20.21 22.65
N PHE A 92 9.42 19.68 21.81
CA PHE A 92 10.08 20.47 20.77
C PHE A 92 9.44 20.21 19.42
N ALA A 93 8.88 21.25 18.80
CA ALA A 93 8.53 21.22 17.38
C ALA A 93 9.82 21.40 16.56
N VAL A 94 10.02 20.57 15.53
CA VAL A 94 11.26 20.57 14.75
C VAL A 94 10.96 20.53 13.26
N THR A 95 11.27 21.61 12.55
CA THR A 95 11.33 21.63 11.08
C THR A 95 12.62 20.95 10.61
N PRO A 96 12.57 19.77 9.95
CA PRO A 96 13.79 19.07 9.56
C PRO A 96 14.58 19.84 8.51
N ARG A 97 15.89 20.02 8.74
CA ARG A 97 16.82 20.63 7.76
C ARG A 97 17.58 19.59 6.91
N GLY A 98 17.36 18.31 7.19
CA GLY A 98 17.88 17.16 6.47
C GLY A 98 17.27 15.88 7.05
N VAL A 99 17.29 14.79 6.29
CA VAL A 99 16.81 13.47 6.69
C VAL A 99 17.91 12.45 6.35
N LEU A 100 18.19 11.52 7.26
CA LEU A 100 19.13 10.42 7.06
C LEU A 100 18.37 9.09 7.18
N GLY A 101 18.48 8.25 6.16
CA GLY A 101 17.93 6.90 6.16
C GLY A 101 18.97 5.86 6.59
N PHE A 102 18.53 4.79 7.26
CA PHE A 102 19.33 3.60 7.52
C PHE A 102 18.54 2.36 7.06
N GLY A 103 19.13 1.58 6.15
CA GLY A 103 18.55 0.31 5.68
C GLY A 103 19.21 -0.89 6.36
N LYS A 104 18.44 -1.95 6.60
CA LYS A 104 18.95 -3.26 7.04
C LYS A 104 18.47 -4.36 6.09
N GLY A 105 19.41 -4.98 5.37
CA GLY A 105 19.15 -6.20 4.61
C GLY A 105 19.19 -7.46 5.49
N GLU A 106 18.20 -8.33 5.29
CA GLU A 106 18.02 -9.67 5.89
C GLU A 106 17.92 -9.78 7.43
N PRO A 107 17.15 -10.75 7.98
CA PRO A 107 16.76 -10.73 9.39
C PRO A 107 17.92 -10.80 10.40
N PHE A 108 19.00 -11.55 10.10
CA PHE A 108 20.02 -11.96 11.08
C PHE A 108 21.40 -11.28 10.96
N GLY A 109 21.53 -10.19 10.19
CA GLY A 109 22.76 -9.39 10.16
C GLY A 109 23.12 -8.78 11.52
N ARG A 110 24.32 -9.08 12.05
CA ARG A 110 24.95 -8.35 13.17
C ARG A 110 25.66 -7.09 12.66
N THR A 111 25.61 -6.01 13.44
CA THR A 111 26.43 -4.81 13.20
C THR A 111 27.91 -5.14 13.33
N LYS A 112 28.68 -5.10 12.22
CA LYS A 112 30.14 -5.06 12.27
C LYS A 112 30.61 -3.65 12.62
N GLY A 113 30.76 -3.40 13.92
CA GLY A 113 31.43 -2.22 14.48
C GLY A 113 32.28 -2.65 15.66
N GLU A 114 33.60 -2.70 15.50
CA GLU A 114 34.51 -3.20 16.51
C GLU A 114 34.73 -2.17 17.62
N GLN A 115 33.96 -2.28 18.71
CA GLN A 115 34.37 -2.07 20.12
C GLN A 115 33.15 -2.17 21.03
N ALA A 116 32.91 -3.36 21.56
CA ALA A 116 31.92 -3.59 22.61
C ALA A 116 32.62 -3.77 23.96
N LEU A 117 32.19 -3.01 24.97
CA LEU A 117 32.36 -3.35 26.38
C LEU A 117 30.96 -3.42 27.02
N PRO A 118 30.75 -4.31 28.01
CA PRO A 118 29.42 -4.81 28.32
C PRO A 118 28.57 -3.82 29.15
N VAL A 119 27.31 -3.68 28.76
CA VAL A 119 26.26 -3.11 29.62
C VAL A 119 25.55 -4.28 30.30
N GLN A 120 25.65 -4.36 31.62
CA GLN A 120 24.99 -5.37 32.44
C GLN A 120 24.37 -4.70 33.67
N GLN A 121 23.09 -5.02 33.95
CA GLN A 121 22.25 -4.50 35.04
C GLN A 121 21.94 -2.99 35.02
N PHE A 122 20.64 -2.65 35.02
CA PHE A 122 19.97 -2.02 36.18
C PHE A 122 18.44 -2.15 36.03
N ILE A 123 17.75 -2.70 37.05
CA ILE A 123 16.27 -2.77 37.26
C ILE A 123 15.46 -3.50 36.15
N GLY A 124 14.47 -4.37 36.42
CA GLY A 124 13.90 -4.84 37.68
C GLY A 124 12.38 -5.05 37.55
N SER A 125 11.98 -6.27 37.18
CA SER A 125 10.63 -6.86 37.35
C SER A 125 9.38 -6.03 37.03
N SER A 126 8.77 -6.25 35.85
CA SER A 126 7.55 -7.08 35.74
C SER A 126 7.10 -7.33 34.29
N SER A 127 6.55 -8.53 34.07
CA SER A 127 5.58 -8.93 33.03
C SER A 127 5.76 -8.52 31.53
N VAL A 128 6.13 -9.53 30.72
CA VAL A 128 5.75 -9.74 29.29
C VAL A 128 6.18 -8.69 28.25
N TRP A 129 7.10 -9.11 27.37
CA TRP A 129 7.41 -8.45 26.09
C TRP A 129 7.11 -9.40 24.91
N PRO A 130 6.30 -8.99 23.92
CA PRO A 130 6.32 -9.59 22.58
C PRO A 130 7.58 -9.18 21.81
N SER A 131 8.07 -10.03 20.91
CA SER A 131 9.34 -9.81 20.20
C SER A 131 9.25 -8.72 19.13
N ALA A 132 9.92 -7.58 19.34
CA ALA A 132 10.04 -6.52 18.34
C ALA A 132 10.95 -6.95 17.17
N VAL A 133 10.36 -7.47 16.09
CA VAL A 133 11.02 -7.78 14.82
C VAL A 133 10.18 -7.16 13.70
N GLY A 134 10.73 -6.16 13.00
CA GLY A 134 10.03 -5.44 11.92
C GLY A 134 10.27 -3.93 11.87
N ALA A 135 10.80 -3.33 12.95
CA ALA A 135 11.07 -1.90 13.01
C ALA A 135 12.16 -1.46 12.00
N GLY A 136 11.74 -0.89 10.86
CA GLY A 136 12.61 -0.16 9.94
C GLY A 136 13.04 1.17 10.59
N ILE A 137 14.32 1.29 10.94
CA ILE A 137 14.82 2.45 11.70
C ILE A 137 15.14 3.62 10.75
N ILE A 138 14.12 4.40 10.38
CA ILE A 138 14.31 5.70 9.71
C ILE A 138 14.79 6.73 10.75
N GLY A 139 16.03 7.19 10.62
CA GLY A 139 16.70 7.96 11.65
C GLY A 139 16.76 9.46 11.40
N VAL A 140 15.73 10.20 11.78
CA VAL A 140 15.66 11.67 11.59
C VAL A 140 16.74 12.39 12.42
N CYS A 141 17.88 12.67 11.80
CA CYS A 141 19.03 13.34 12.44
C CYS A 141 18.87 14.86 12.51
N MET A 142 19.07 15.44 13.70
CA MET A 142 19.18 16.89 13.90
C MET A 142 20.65 17.32 13.90
N LEU A 143 20.99 18.33 13.08
CA LEU A 143 22.33 18.91 12.99
C LEU A 143 22.41 20.24 13.73
N SER A 144 23.47 20.41 14.53
CA SER A 144 23.72 21.64 15.31
C SER A 144 24.45 22.70 14.44
N PRO A 145 24.24 24.01 14.64
CA PRO A 145 24.89 25.04 13.83
C PRO A 145 26.39 25.18 14.16
N HIS A 146 27.27 24.93 13.20
CA HIS A 146 28.67 25.32 13.32
C HIS A 146 28.81 26.84 13.31
N ARG A 147 29.59 27.40 14.26
CA ARG A 147 30.01 28.80 14.20
C ARG A 147 30.89 29.03 12.97
N HIS A 148 30.52 29.97 12.12
CA HIS A 148 31.46 30.58 11.17
C HIS A 148 32.61 31.23 11.95
N GLN A 149 33.85 31.01 11.49
CA GLN A 149 34.98 31.88 11.82
C GLN A 149 35.03 33.05 10.82
N SER A 150 35.58 34.18 11.25
CA SER A 150 35.39 35.50 10.65
C SER A 150 36.31 35.81 9.46
N LEU A 151 35.77 36.53 8.48
CA LEU A 151 36.53 37.22 7.42
C LEU A 151 36.79 38.69 7.81
N PRO A 152 37.93 39.28 7.38
CA PRO A 152 38.10 40.73 7.27
C PRO A 152 37.76 41.25 5.86
N SER A 153 37.54 42.57 5.75
CA SER A 153 37.27 43.37 4.53
C SER A 153 38.47 44.34 4.28
N PRO A 154 38.53 45.25 3.25
CA PRO A 154 37.48 45.71 2.33
C PRO A 154 37.91 45.93 0.83
N ALA A 155 37.12 46.77 0.12
CA ALA A 155 37.07 47.11 -1.32
C ALA A 155 38.25 48.02 -1.83
N PRO A 156 38.33 48.55 -3.10
CA PRO A 156 37.24 49.09 -3.94
C PRO A 156 37.30 48.90 -5.50
N GLU A 157 36.39 49.63 -6.18
CA GLU A 157 36.10 49.86 -7.62
C GLU A 157 37.30 50.31 -8.52
N VAL A 158 37.24 50.38 -9.87
CA VAL A 158 36.10 50.47 -10.84
C VAL A 158 36.15 49.35 -11.94
N ASP A 159 35.96 49.45 -13.27
CA ASP A 159 35.81 50.51 -14.31
C ASP A 159 34.97 50.03 -15.54
N VAL A 160 34.85 50.81 -16.63
CA VAL A 160 33.74 50.76 -17.62
C VAL A 160 34.17 50.60 -19.11
N SER A 161 33.21 50.13 -19.95
CA SER A 161 33.14 50.12 -21.44
C SER A 161 33.72 48.89 -22.17
N GLY A 162 33.23 48.49 -23.36
CA GLY A 162 32.09 48.99 -24.14
C GLY A 162 31.74 48.10 -25.36
N SER A 163 30.53 48.26 -25.92
CA SER A 163 30.04 47.62 -27.17
C SER A 163 30.10 48.63 -28.35
N PRO A 164 29.93 48.25 -29.66
CA PRO A 164 29.07 47.17 -30.18
C PRO A 164 29.60 46.35 -31.40
N ALA A 165 28.72 45.50 -31.93
CA ALA A 165 28.95 44.53 -33.02
C ALA A 165 29.06 45.09 -34.46
N ARG A 166 29.54 44.25 -35.40
CA ARG A 166 28.99 44.17 -36.78
C ARG A 166 29.30 42.86 -37.54
N SER A 167 28.56 42.63 -38.63
CA SER A 167 28.47 41.41 -39.46
C SER A 167 29.43 41.37 -40.67
N GLY A 168 29.84 40.18 -41.17
CA GLY A 168 30.78 40.08 -42.32
C GLY A 168 30.85 38.77 -43.15
N LYS A 169 29.78 38.45 -43.92
CA LYS A 169 29.74 37.70 -45.21
C LYS A 169 30.88 36.73 -45.67
N LEU A 170 30.50 35.46 -45.90
CA LEU A 170 30.66 34.64 -47.15
C LEU A 170 31.98 34.62 -47.98
N ARG A 171 32.53 33.40 -48.19
CA ARG A 171 32.93 32.78 -49.49
C ARG A 171 33.31 31.29 -49.27
N ARG A 172 32.79 30.33 -50.06
CA ARG A 172 33.34 29.72 -51.31
C ARG A 172 34.81 29.22 -51.22
N ALA A 173 35.23 28.10 -51.82
CA ALA A 173 34.60 26.89 -52.40
C ALA A 173 35.71 25.95 -52.97
N ARG A 174 35.44 24.63 -53.11
CA ARG A 174 36.08 23.55 -53.94
C ARG A 174 36.14 22.25 -53.12
N THR A 175 35.51 21.12 -53.47
CA THR A 175 35.63 20.20 -54.64
C THR A 175 36.93 19.39 -54.71
N ALA A 176 36.82 18.10 -54.39
CA ALA A 176 37.64 16.99 -54.88
C ALA A 176 36.73 15.74 -55.04
N VAL A 177 37.16 14.71 -55.77
CA VAL A 177 36.30 13.62 -56.27
C VAL A 177 36.71 12.26 -55.68
N ALA A 178 35.79 11.28 -55.74
CA ALA A 178 35.98 9.86 -55.46
C ALA A 178 37.07 9.20 -56.37
N SER A 179 37.49 7.94 -56.22
CA SER A 179 36.93 6.78 -55.51
C SER A 179 38.04 5.82 -55.04
N ALA A 180 37.74 4.93 -54.10
CA ALA A 180 38.41 3.64 -53.94
C ALA A 180 37.39 2.58 -53.55
N THR A 181 37.39 1.43 -54.24
CA THR A 181 36.30 0.43 -54.17
C THR A 181 36.73 -0.83 -53.42
N ALA A 182 35.74 -1.54 -52.89
CA ALA A 182 35.79 -2.96 -52.50
C ALA A 182 36.73 -3.35 -51.34
N PHE A 183 36.14 -3.46 -50.14
CA PHE A 183 36.35 -4.66 -49.32
C PHE A 183 35.06 -5.48 -49.27
N THR A 184 35.13 -6.67 -49.86
CA THR A 184 34.34 -7.90 -49.66
C THR A 184 33.01 -7.81 -48.91
N ALA A 185 31.93 -8.24 -49.58
CA ALA A 185 30.64 -8.49 -48.95
C ALA A 185 30.71 -9.62 -47.91
N ALA A 186 30.43 -9.29 -46.64
CA ALA A 186 30.26 -10.25 -45.54
C ALA A 186 29.22 -9.76 -44.48
N ALA A 187 28.35 -8.81 -44.85
CA ALA A 187 27.46 -8.09 -43.93
C ALA A 187 25.96 -8.15 -44.31
N ILE A 188 25.58 -9.00 -45.27
CA ILE A 188 24.19 -9.25 -45.67
C ILE A 188 23.97 -10.76 -45.58
N GLY A 189 23.38 -11.23 -44.47
CA GLY A 189 23.15 -12.67 -44.26
C GLY A 189 23.02 -13.18 -42.83
N LEU A 190 23.09 -12.33 -41.78
CA LEU A 190 23.06 -12.80 -40.37
C LEU A 190 22.15 -11.99 -39.42
N TRP A 191 20.99 -11.53 -39.91
CA TRP A 191 19.93 -10.92 -39.09
C TRP A 191 18.54 -11.54 -39.33
N THR A 192 18.50 -12.78 -39.81
CA THR A 192 17.28 -13.60 -40.00
C THR A 192 17.17 -14.75 -38.98
N GLY A 193 17.94 -14.68 -37.88
CA GLY A 193 18.11 -15.79 -36.92
C GLY A 193 17.93 -15.43 -35.44
N LEU A 194 17.72 -14.15 -35.09
CA LEU A 194 17.18 -13.79 -33.79
C LEU A 194 15.67 -13.90 -33.89
N GLY A 195 15.12 -15.05 -33.49
CA GLY A 195 13.69 -15.22 -33.37
C GLY A 195 13.15 -14.15 -32.44
N GLY A 196 12.23 -13.31 -32.95
CA GLY A 196 11.50 -12.40 -32.11
C GLY A 196 10.80 -13.23 -31.04
N THR A 197 11.14 -13.01 -29.78
CA THR A 197 10.30 -13.48 -28.68
C THR A 197 8.91 -12.93 -28.93
N SER A 198 7.97 -13.81 -29.29
CA SER A 198 6.55 -13.47 -29.30
C SER A 198 6.29 -12.81 -27.95
N ALA A 199 5.97 -11.52 -27.94
CA ALA A 199 5.41 -10.92 -26.75
C ALA A 199 4.15 -11.72 -26.49
N GLN A 200 4.18 -12.57 -25.45
CA GLN A 200 2.99 -13.25 -25.00
C GLN A 200 2.04 -12.12 -24.62
N ALA A 201 0.99 -11.91 -25.43
CA ALA A 201 -0.08 -11.03 -25.04
C ALA A 201 -0.52 -11.49 -23.66
N ALA A 202 -0.52 -10.57 -22.69
CA ALA A 202 -1.08 -10.88 -21.38
C ALA A 202 -2.47 -11.44 -21.63
N SER A 203 -2.78 -12.64 -21.09
CA SER A 203 -4.11 -13.21 -21.29
C SER A 203 -5.12 -12.18 -20.79
N ALA A 204 -6.02 -11.77 -21.68
CA ALA A 204 -6.96 -10.70 -21.39
C ALA A 204 -7.78 -11.08 -20.16
N VAL A 205 -8.24 -10.08 -19.39
CA VAL A 205 -9.12 -10.36 -18.25
C VAL A 205 -10.31 -11.17 -18.78
N PRO A 206 -10.59 -12.36 -18.19
CA PRO A 206 -11.70 -13.19 -18.63
C PRO A 206 -13.02 -12.44 -18.39
N THR A 207 -14.09 -12.92 -19.02
CA THR A 207 -15.45 -12.35 -18.82
C THR A 207 -16.37 -13.40 -18.19
N PRO A 208 -16.33 -13.58 -16.85
CA PRO A 208 -17.17 -14.59 -16.19
C PRO A 208 -18.65 -14.19 -16.26
N ASP A 209 -19.50 -15.19 -16.51
CA ASP A 209 -20.96 -15.05 -16.48
C ASP A 209 -21.46 -14.74 -15.06
N HIS A 210 -20.75 -15.24 -14.04
CA HIS A 210 -20.97 -14.94 -12.63
C HIS A 210 -19.65 -14.77 -11.88
N VAL A 211 -19.53 -13.70 -11.11
CA VAL A 211 -18.44 -13.47 -10.15
C VAL A 211 -19.02 -13.45 -8.74
N ILE A 212 -18.30 -13.96 -7.74
CA ILE A 212 -18.56 -13.67 -6.32
C ILE A 212 -17.26 -13.15 -5.70
N VAL A 213 -17.31 -11.96 -5.12
CA VAL A 213 -16.33 -11.48 -4.15
C VAL A 213 -16.84 -11.85 -2.76
N VAL A 214 -16.01 -12.43 -1.91
CA VAL A 214 -16.27 -12.62 -0.48
C VAL A 214 -15.14 -12.00 0.31
N VAL A 215 -15.52 -11.13 1.25
CA VAL A 215 -14.61 -10.33 2.06
C VAL A 215 -14.60 -10.89 3.49
N PHE A 216 -13.40 -11.01 4.04
CA PHE A 216 -13.12 -11.40 5.42
C PHE A 216 -12.28 -10.28 6.08
N GLU A 217 -11.94 -10.40 7.36
CA GLU A 217 -11.51 -9.26 8.17
C GLU A 217 -10.11 -9.39 8.79
N ASN A 218 -9.40 -8.26 8.86
CA ASN A 218 -8.36 -7.94 9.85
C ASN A 218 -7.21 -8.98 9.98
N HIS A 219 -6.80 -9.62 8.89
CA HIS A 219 -5.83 -10.72 8.89
C HIS A 219 -4.73 -10.59 7.83
N ALA A 220 -3.48 -10.54 8.30
CA ALA A 220 -2.30 -10.53 7.45
C ALA A 220 -2.16 -11.81 6.62
N TYR A 221 -1.57 -11.67 5.43
CA TYR A 221 -1.33 -12.75 4.46
C TYR A 221 -0.86 -14.07 5.10
N SER A 222 0.10 -14.01 6.03
CA SER A 222 0.69 -15.19 6.71
C SER A 222 -0.12 -15.77 7.88
N GLN A 223 -1.21 -15.14 8.31
CA GLN A 223 -2.17 -15.73 9.26
C GLN A 223 -3.10 -16.73 8.58
N VAL A 224 -3.29 -16.60 7.26
CA VAL A 224 -4.21 -17.40 6.43
C VAL A 224 -3.43 -18.26 5.43
N ILE A 225 -2.59 -17.69 4.58
CA ILE A 225 -1.85 -18.44 3.55
C ILE A 225 -0.70 -19.22 4.20
N GLY A 226 -0.66 -20.53 3.98
CA GLY A 226 0.20 -21.49 4.66
C GLY A 226 -0.27 -21.90 6.07
N SER A 227 -1.37 -21.33 6.57
CA SER A 227 -1.87 -21.56 7.94
C SER A 227 -2.71 -22.83 8.03
N SER A 228 -2.40 -23.69 9.00
CA SER A 228 -3.24 -24.84 9.37
C SER A 228 -4.60 -24.45 9.94
N SER A 229 -4.81 -23.17 10.27
CA SER A 229 -6.12 -22.63 10.66
C SER A 229 -7.01 -22.28 9.48
N ALA A 230 -6.49 -22.25 8.24
CA ALA A 230 -7.24 -21.95 7.03
C ALA A 230 -7.16 -23.09 5.97
N PRO A 231 -7.52 -24.34 6.33
CA PRO A 231 -7.33 -25.49 5.44
C PRO A 231 -8.15 -25.40 4.15
N TYR A 232 -9.32 -24.76 4.15
CA TYR A 232 -10.13 -24.59 2.94
C TYR A 232 -9.58 -23.50 2.01
N ILE A 233 -9.22 -22.32 2.52
CA ILE A 233 -8.61 -21.25 1.72
C ILE A 233 -7.30 -21.74 1.08
N ASN A 234 -6.48 -22.49 1.82
CA ASN A 234 -5.25 -23.09 1.26
C ASN A 234 -5.52 -24.21 0.23
N SER A 235 -6.70 -24.83 0.24
CA SER A 235 -7.14 -25.73 -0.85
C SER A 235 -7.66 -24.97 -2.09
N LEU A 236 -8.16 -23.74 -1.92
CA LEU A 236 -8.47 -22.86 -3.05
C LEU A 236 -7.17 -22.39 -3.73
N VAL A 237 -6.13 -22.03 -2.96
CA VAL A 237 -4.81 -21.65 -3.49
C VAL A 237 -4.24 -22.70 -4.46
N SER A 238 -4.39 -24.00 -4.18
CA SER A 238 -3.82 -25.05 -5.03
C SER A 238 -4.64 -25.36 -6.29
N GLY A 239 -5.94 -25.00 -6.33
CA GLY A 239 -6.83 -25.19 -7.50
C GLY A 239 -7.18 -23.91 -8.26
N GLY A 240 -6.71 -22.75 -7.79
CA GLY A 240 -6.92 -21.42 -8.35
C GLY A 240 -5.62 -20.63 -8.41
N ALA A 241 -5.68 -19.35 -8.10
CA ALA A 241 -4.55 -18.42 -8.11
C ALA A 241 -4.43 -17.66 -6.78
N ASN A 242 -3.20 -17.29 -6.42
CA ASN A 242 -2.90 -16.56 -5.18
C ASN A 242 -2.07 -15.30 -5.47
N LEU A 243 -2.57 -14.14 -5.01
CA LEU A 243 -1.89 -12.85 -5.13
C LEU A 243 -0.97 -12.68 -3.92
N THR A 244 0.33 -12.93 -4.13
CA THR A 244 1.31 -12.98 -3.03
C THR A 244 1.70 -11.60 -2.48
N GLN A 245 1.30 -10.54 -3.20
CA GLN A 245 1.63 -9.14 -2.99
C GLN A 245 0.38 -8.25 -3.16
N MET A 246 -0.78 -8.72 -2.70
CA MET A 246 -1.99 -7.91 -2.56
C MET A 246 -1.91 -7.07 -1.26
N TYR A 247 -2.33 -5.81 -1.33
CA TYR A 247 -2.36 -4.87 -0.22
C TYR A 247 -3.76 -4.23 -0.05
N ALA A 248 -4.00 -3.67 1.12
CA ALA A 248 -5.15 -2.83 1.43
C ALA A 248 -4.73 -1.40 1.76
N GLU A 249 -5.67 -0.45 1.62
CA GLU A 249 -5.35 0.97 1.43
C GLU A 249 -5.04 1.70 2.72
N THR A 250 -5.74 1.33 3.80
CA THR A 250 -5.65 2.05 5.06
C THR A 250 -6.17 1.21 6.23
N HIS A 251 -6.28 1.85 7.39
CA HIS A 251 -6.99 1.37 8.55
C HIS A 251 -7.91 2.50 9.07
N PRO A 252 -9.11 2.21 9.61
CA PRO A 252 -9.71 0.90 9.82
C PRO A 252 -10.51 0.37 8.63
N SER A 253 -11.21 -0.74 8.87
CA SER A 253 -11.95 -1.60 7.96
C SER A 253 -12.80 -0.86 6.93
N GLN A 254 -13.68 0.03 7.40
CA GLN A 254 -14.76 0.59 6.59
C GLN A 254 -14.26 1.36 5.35
N PRO A 255 -13.26 2.26 5.45
CA PRO A 255 -12.55 2.81 4.29
C PRO A 255 -12.19 1.81 3.18
N ASN A 256 -11.70 0.60 3.51
CA ASN A 256 -11.24 -0.38 2.53
C ASN A 256 -12.41 -1.01 1.73
N TYR A 257 -13.56 -1.24 2.37
CA TYR A 257 -14.78 -1.65 1.65
C TYR A 257 -15.23 -0.62 0.62
N TYR A 258 -15.14 0.66 0.94
CA TYR A 258 -15.47 1.73 -0.01
C TYR A 258 -14.43 1.85 -1.13
N ALA A 259 -13.15 1.66 -0.82
CA ALA A 259 -12.08 1.58 -1.82
C ALA A 259 -12.34 0.47 -2.86
N MET A 260 -12.54 -0.76 -2.41
CA MET A 260 -12.85 -1.95 -3.23
C MET A 260 -14.15 -1.84 -4.04
N PHE A 261 -15.11 -1.03 -3.61
CA PHE A 261 -16.43 -0.91 -4.24
C PHE A 261 -16.57 0.32 -5.18
N SER A 262 -15.77 1.37 -4.97
CA SER A 262 -15.97 2.68 -5.62
C SER A 262 -14.69 3.42 -6.02
N GLY A 263 -13.53 2.79 -5.90
CA GLY A 263 -12.25 3.41 -6.25
C GLY A 263 -11.82 4.52 -5.30
N SER A 264 -12.45 4.64 -4.14
CA SER A 264 -12.16 5.69 -3.15
C SER A 264 -12.76 5.33 -1.79
N THR A 265 -12.11 5.75 -0.70
CA THR A 265 -12.69 5.67 0.66
C THR A 265 -13.92 6.57 0.89
N GLN A 266 -14.32 7.36 -0.13
CA GLN A 266 -15.40 8.36 -0.06
C GLN A 266 -15.20 9.43 1.04
N GLY A 267 -13.97 9.58 1.56
CA GLY A 267 -13.67 10.47 2.69
C GLY A 267 -14.01 9.89 4.07
N ILE A 268 -14.36 8.60 4.16
CA ILE A 268 -14.50 7.89 5.42
C ILE A 268 -13.10 7.67 6.01
N THR A 269 -12.98 7.86 7.34
CA THR A 269 -11.73 7.73 8.11
C THR A 269 -11.83 6.82 9.33
N ASP A 270 -13.02 6.28 9.61
CA ASP A 270 -13.30 5.42 10.76
C ASP A 270 -14.47 4.46 10.50
N ASP A 271 -14.70 3.55 11.44
CA ASP A 271 -15.73 2.48 11.38
C ASP A 271 -17.14 2.95 11.83
N SER A 272 -17.42 4.27 11.80
CA SER A 272 -18.76 4.79 12.15
C SER A 272 -19.80 4.48 11.09
N CYS A 273 -20.98 4.02 11.55
CA CYS A 273 -22.17 3.87 10.71
C CYS A 273 -22.46 5.14 9.89
N VAL A 274 -22.55 5.00 8.57
CA VAL A 274 -22.80 6.11 7.66
C VAL A 274 -24.28 6.45 7.57
N THR A 275 -24.58 7.68 7.16
CA THR A 275 -25.92 8.01 6.67
C THR A 275 -26.16 7.30 5.33
N PRO A 276 -27.21 6.45 5.18
CA PRO A 276 -27.45 5.76 3.93
C PRO A 276 -27.65 6.72 2.76
N GLY A 277 -26.99 6.45 1.63
CA GLY A 277 -27.06 7.26 0.42
C GLY A 277 -26.31 8.60 0.48
N PHE A 278 -25.34 8.80 1.38
CA PHE A 278 -24.57 10.04 1.47
C PHE A 278 -23.77 10.39 0.19
N SER A 279 -23.36 9.39 -0.59
CA SER A 279 -22.64 9.56 -1.86
C SER A 279 -23.54 9.26 -3.06
N SER A 280 -23.15 9.77 -4.22
CA SER A 280 -23.68 9.40 -5.55
C SER A 280 -22.57 9.19 -6.59
N ALA A 281 -21.33 8.99 -6.12
CA ALA A 281 -20.18 8.73 -6.98
C ALA A 281 -20.33 7.42 -7.75
N ALA A 282 -19.55 7.29 -8.84
CA ALA A 282 -19.41 6.03 -9.56
C ALA A 282 -18.92 4.90 -8.63
N ASN A 283 -19.41 3.70 -8.88
CA ASN A 283 -19.13 2.48 -8.12
C ASN A 283 -19.58 1.27 -8.93
N LEU A 284 -18.97 0.12 -8.67
CA LEU A 284 -19.15 -1.14 -9.39
C LEU A 284 -20.62 -1.52 -9.59
N ALA A 285 -21.45 -1.27 -8.58
CA ALA A 285 -22.89 -1.52 -8.64
C ALA A 285 -23.63 -0.60 -9.62
N SER A 286 -23.37 0.71 -9.54
CA SER A 286 -23.98 1.70 -10.42
C SER A 286 -23.57 1.51 -11.88
N GLU A 287 -22.33 1.08 -12.14
CA GLU A 287 -21.79 0.85 -13.48
C GLU A 287 -22.32 -0.45 -14.10
N GLN A 288 -22.40 -1.54 -13.32
CA GLN A 288 -23.11 -2.76 -13.71
C GLN A 288 -24.56 -2.46 -14.11
N LEU A 289 -25.30 -1.74 -13.26
CA LEU A 289 -26.70 -1.39 -13.53
C LEU A 289 -26.84 -0.45 -14.74
N ALA A 290 -25.92 0.49 -14.95
CA ALA A 290 -25.89 1.37 -16.12
C ALA A 290 -25.58 0.62 -17.42
N ALA A 291 -24.76 -0.44 -17.35
CA ALA A 291 -24.49 -1.35 -18.47
C ALA A 291 -25.63 -2.36 -18.75
N GLY A 292 -26.73 -2.30 -18.00
CA GLY A 292 -27.83 -3.27 -18.09
C GLY A 292 -27.50 -4.65 -17.53
N ARG A 293 -26.43 -4.76 -16.74
CA ARG A 293 -25.98 -5.98 -16.06
C ARG A 293 -26.60 -6.11 -14.67
N THR A 294 -26.46 -7.28 -14.08
CA THR A 294 -27.19 -7.68 -12.87
C THR A 294 -26.32 -7.72 -11.61
N TRP A 295 -26.86 -7.20 -10.52
CA TRP A 295 -26.20 -7.03 -9.22
C TRP A 295 -27.18 -7.30 -8.05
N ALA A 296 -26.68 -7.80 -6.91
CA ALA A 296 -27.43 -8.04 -5.68
C ALA A 296 -26.62 -7.54 -4.45
N SER A 297 -26.57 -8.31 -3.36
CA SER A 297 -25.46 -8.60 -2.43
C SER A 297 -26.04 -9.58 -1.40
N TYR A 298 -25.23 -10.42 -0.75
CA TYR A 298 -25.74 -11.49 0.12
C TYR A 298 -25.09 -11.44 1.49
N ASN A 299 -25.86 -10.98 2.48
CA ASN A 299 -25.30 -10.44 3.72
C ASN A 299 -25.79 -11.25 4.91
N GLU A 300 -24.86 -11.80 5.68
CA GLU A 300 -25.20 -12.69 6.78
C GLU A 300 -25.73 -11.90 7.99
N THR A 301 -26.74 -12.44 8.66
CA THR A 301 -27.48 -11.79 9.77
C THR A 301 -28.11 -10.42 9.45
N LEU A 302 -28.07 -9.93 8.19
CA LEU A 302 -28.83 -8.76 7.75
C LEU A 302 -30.33 -8.97 8.08
N PRO A 303 -30.99 -8.10 8.87
CA PRO A 303 -32.32 -8.40 9.41
C PRO A 303 -33.44 -8.57 8.38
N SER A 304 -33.33 -7.87 7.24
CA SER A 304 -34.24 -7.97 6.10
C SER A 304 -33.58 -7.38 4.85
N GLN A 305 -34.06 -7.77 3.67
CA GLN A 305 -33.58 -7.22 2.39
C GLN A 305 -33.69 -5.69 2.37
N GLY A 306 -32.59 -5.00 2.06
CA GLY A 306 -32.50 -3.53 2.07
C GLY A 306 -32.49 -2.86 3.45
N SER A 307 -32.37 -3.62 4.55
CA SER A 307 -32.27 -3.08 5.91
C SER A 307 -31.01 -2.21 6.09
N THR A 308 -31.19 -0.90 6.28
CA THR A 308 -30.09 0.06 6.49
C THR A 308 -29.70 0.27 7.96
N THR A 309 -29.96 -0.71 8.85
CA THR A 309 -29.52 -0.61 10.26
C THR A 309 -27.99 -0.55 10.36
N CYS A 310 -27.47 0.18 11.36
CA CYS A 310 -26.04 0.21 11.64
C CYS A 310 -25.49 -1.16 12.08
N SER A 311 -26.27 -1.89 12.88
CA SER A 311 -25.94 -3.25 13.33
C SER A 311 -27.19 -4.04 13.73
N SER A 312 -27.04 -5.35 13.88
CA SER A 312 -28.06 -6.24 14.46
C SER A 312 -27.47 -7.61 14.80
N GLY A 313 -27.24 -7.88 16.08
CA GLY A 313 -26.43 -9.04 16.48
C GLY A 313 -25.02 -8.89 15.89
N ASN A 314 -24.56 -9.91 15.17
CA ASN A 314 -23.26 -9.88 14.50
C ASN A 314 -23.26 -9.14 13.14
N TYR A 315 -24.39 -8.65 12.66
CA TYR A 315 -24.44 -7.83 11.44
C TYR A 315 -23.87 -6.44 11.72
N ALA A 316 -22.98 -5.95 10.84
CA ALA A 316 -22.44 -4.60 10.86
C ALA A 316 -22.53 -3.94 9.47
N GLN A 317 -23.10 -2.73 9.40
CA GLN A 317 -23.22 -1.98 8.15
C GLN A 317 -21.86 -1.58 7.56
N LYS A 318 -20.81 -1.47 8.40
CA LYS A 318 -19.46 -1.06 7.96
C LYS A 318 -18.89 -1.92 6.82
N HIS A 319 -19.25 -3.20 6.78
CA HIS A 319 -18.84 -4.19 5.77
C HIS A 319 -19.72 -4.20 4.50
N ASN A 320 -20.63 -3.23 4.35
CA ASN A 320 -21.71 -3.22 3.35
C ASN A 320 -21.71 -1.86 2.58
N PRO A 321 -20.69 -1.57 1.76
CA PRO A 321 -20.40 -0.21 1.27
C PRO A 321 -21.52 0.39 0.40
N TRP A 322 -22.27 -0.43 -0.34
CA TRP A 322 -23.40 -0.01 -1.17
C TRP A 322 -24.45 0.82 -0.43
N PHE A 323 -24.64 0.63 0.90
CA PHE A 323 -25.60 1.45 1.64
C PHE A 323 -25.20 2.92 1.71
N GLY A 324 -23.93 3.28 1.52
CA GLY A 324 -23.49 4.67 1.42
C GLY A 324 -23.89 5.36 0.10
N PHE A 325 -24.37 4.63 -0.90
CA PHE A 325 -24.54 5.14 -2.26
C PHE A 325 -26.02 5.25 -2.69
N SER A 326 -26.47 6.47 -2.93
CA SER A 326 -27.84 6.80 -3.35
C SER A 326 -28.19 6.31 -4.77
N ASN A 327 -27.18 5.98 -5.58
CA ASN A 327 -27.32 5.39 -6.91
C ASN A 327 -27.34 3.84 -6.90
N VAL A 328 -27.32 3.20 -5.72
CA VAL A 328 -27.46 1.75 -5.57
C VAL A 328 -28.80 1.43 -4.88
N PRO A 329 -29.75 0.76 -5.55
CA PRO A 329 -31.05 0.47 -4.94
C PRO A 329 -30.90 -0.49 -3.76
N THR A 330 -31.35 -0.10 -2.56
CA THR A 330 -31.23 -0.96 -1.35
C THR A 330 -31.88 -2.34 -1.51
N SER A 331 -32.83 -2.49 -2.42
CA SER A 331 -33.42 -3.78 -2.80
C SER A 331 -32.43 -4.78 -3.42
N THR A 332 -31.24 -4.37 -3.88
CA THR A 332 -30.20 -5.32 -4.31
C THR A 332 -29.60 -6.06 -3.11
N ALA A 333 -29.51 -5.41 -1.94
CA ALA A 333 -28.90 -5.97 -0.74
C ALA A 333 -29.81 -6.99 -0.06
N LYS A 334 -29.60 -8.27 -0.37
CA LYS A 334 -30.38 -9.41 0.15
C LYS A 334 -29.79 -9.93 1.45
N THR A 335 -30.59 -10.67 2.21
CA THR A 335 -30.08 -11.48 3.34
C THR A 335 -29.39 -12.74 2.80
N PHE A 336 -28.44 -13.30 3.53
CA PHE A 336 -27.74 -14.51 3.07
C PHE A 336 -28.67 -15.72 2.90
N ALA A 337 -29.81 -15.76 3.59
CA ALA A 337 -30.86 -16.77 3.39
C ALA A 337 -31.52 -16.73 1.98
N GLN A 338 -31.25 -15.69 1.19
CA GLN A 338 -31.68 -15.55 -0.21
C GLN A 338 -30.56 -15.90 -1.21
N PHE A 339 -29.39 -16.36 -0.74
CA PHE A 339 -28.31 -16.85 -1.60
C PHE A 339 -28.78 -18.10 -2.36
N PRO A 340 -28.68 -18.15 -3.70
CA PRO A 340 -29.31 -19.21 -4.48
C PRO A 340 -28.51 -20.52 -4.41
N THR A 341 -29.22 -21.65 -4.38
CA THR A 341 -28.63 -22.98 -4.55
C THR A 341 -28.48 -23.37 -6.03
N ASP A 342 -29.17 -22.68 -6.94
CA ASP A 342 -28.94 -22.74 -8.38
C ASP A 342 -28.10 -21.52 -8.80
N TYR A 343 -26.80 -21.75 -8.98
CA TYR A 343 -25.84 -20.69 -9.28
C TYR A 343 -26.02 -20.07 -10.66
N SER A 344 -26.77 -20.70 -11.58
CA SER A 344 -27.14 -20.07 -12.87
C SER A 344 -28.13 -18.91 -12.71
N THR A 345 -28.74 -18.77 -11.52
CA THR A 345 -29.63 -17.66 -11.16
C THR A 345 -28.94 -16.54 -10.37
N LEU A 346 -27.61 -16.62 -10.18
CA LEU A 346 -26.84 -15.52 -9.61
C LEU A 346 -26.88 -14.29 -10.55
N PRO A 347 -26.74 -13.07 -10.00
CA PRO A 347 -26.38 -11.92 -10.81
C PRO A 347 -24.98 -12.11 -11.39
N GLN A 348 -24.62 -11.29 -12.38
CA GLN A 348 -23.32 -11.42 -13.07
C GLN A 348 -22.14 -11.03 -12.17
N LEU A 349 -22.38 -10.17 -11.17
CA LEU A 349 -21.46 -9.99 -10.04
C LEU A 349 -22.18 -10.16 -8.70
N SER A 350 -21.48 -10.79 -7.76
CA SER A 350 -21.70 -11.09 -6.34
C SER A 350 -20.80 -10.30 -5.37
N PHE A 351 -21.31 -9.73 -4.26
CA PHE A 351 -20.57 -9.69 -3.00
C PHE A 351 -21.33 -10.56 -2.01
N VAL A 352 -20.57 -11.28 -1.21
CA VAL A 352 -21.02 -12.01 -0.04
C VAL A 352 -20.30 -11.41 1.16
N THR A 353 -21.05 -10.87 2.10
CA THR A 353 -20.52 -10.31 3.35
C THR A 353 -20.94 -11.22 4.51
N PRO A 354 -20.00 -11.95 5.13
CA PRO A 354 -20.28 -12.72 6.35
C PRO A 354 -20.59 -11.79 7.54
N ASN A 355 -20.97 -12.34 8.69
CA ASN A 355 -21.12 -11.56 9.94
C ASN A 355 -19.79 -11.48 10.72
N LEU A 356 -19.70 -10.57 11.71
CA LEU A 356 -18.52 -10.30 12.56
C LEU A 356 -17.77 -11.51 13.16
N CYS A 357 -18.38 -12.70 13.20
CA CYS A 357 -17.70 -13.95 13.59
C CYS A 357 -17.33 -14.83 12.39
N SER A 358 -18.15 -14.84 11.35
CA SER A 358 -17.92 -15.58 10.12
C SER A 358 -16.85 -14.93 9.23
N ASP A 359 -16.69 -13.61 9.30
CA ASP A 359 -15.69 -12.83 8.56
C ASP A 359 -14.28 -12.87 9.18
N MET A 360 -14.13 -13.46 10.38
CA MET A 360 -12.89 -13.54 11.19
C MET A 360 -12.54 -12.27 12.02
N HIS A 361 -13.42 -11.27 12.14
CA HIS A 361 -13.17 -10.08 12.99
C HIS A 361 -13.17 -10.42 14.49
N ASP A 362 -14.27 -11.01 14.99
CA ASP A 362 -14.47 -11.37 16.42
C ASP A 362 -14.12 -12.84 16.72
N CYS A 363 -13.86 -13.65 15.69
CA CYS A 363 -13.69 -15.11 15.79
C CYS A 363 -12.47 -15.60 15.00
N SER A 364 -12.06 -16.85 15.22
CA SER A 364 -10.83 -17.38 14.62
C SER A 364 -10.88 -17.51 13.10
N VAL A 365 -9.70 -17.43 12.46
CA VAL A 365 -9.46 -17.86 11.06
C VAL A 365 -10.17 -19.17 10.72
N SER A 366 -10.11 -20.16 11.61
CA SER A 366 -10.74 -21.48 11.42
C SER A 366 -12.28 -21.47 11.46
N THR A 367 -12.88 -20.45 12.07
CA THR A 367 -14.33 -20.21 12.04
C THR A 367 -14.73 -19.72 10.65
N GLY A 368 -14.06 -18.67 10.14
CA GLY A 368 -14.32 -18.13 8.80
C GLY A 368 -13.96 -19.09 7.65
N ASP A 369 -12.88 -19.87 7.77
CA ASP A 369 -12.51 -20.91 6.80
C ASP A 369 -13.57 -22.01 6.71
N THR A 370 -14.09 -22.44 7.88
CA THR A 370 -15.21 -23.38 7.97
C THR A 370 -16.49 -22.78 7.39
N TRP A 371 -16.76 -21.50 7.66
CA TRP A 371 -17.92 -20.79 7.11
C TRP A 371 -17.85 -20.69 5.58
N LEU A 372 -16.70 -20.28 5.03
CA LEU A 372 -16.45 -20.18 3.59
C LEU A 372 -16.69 -21.52 2.90
N LYS A 373 -16.13 -22.59 3.46
CA LYS A 373 -16.30 -23.95 2.97
C LYS A 373 -17.76 -24.40 2.94
N ASN A 374 -18.49 -24.16 4.03
CA ASN A 374 -19.86 -24.64 4.18
C ASN A 374 -20.86 -23.86 3.32
N ASN A 375 -20.64 -22.56 3.14
CA ASN A 375 -21.60 -21.67 2.48
C ASN A 375 -21.28 -21.41 0.99
N LEU A 376 -20.01 -21.30 0.61
CA LEU A 376 -19.58 -21.01 -0.78
C LEU A 376 -18.80 -22.16 -1.43
N GLY A 377 -18.44 -23.22 -0.71
CA GLY A 377 -17.62 -24.30 -1.28
C GLY A 377 -18.30 -25.09 -2.41
N ALA A 378 -19.63 -25.15 -2.42
CA ALA A 378 -20.40 -25.68 -3.53
C ALA A 378 -20.38 -24.75 -4.76
N TYR A 379 -20.44 -23.42 -4.57
CA TYR A 379 -20.23 -22.44 -5.64
C TYR A 379 -18.80 -22.52 -6.20
N ALA A 380 -17.77 -22.54 -5.35
CA ALA A 380 -16.39 -22.69 -5.77
C ALA A 380 -16.19 -23.92 -6.67
N THR A 381 -16.75 -25.06 -6.26
CA THR A 381 -16.70 -26.31 -7.04
C THR A 381 -17.41 -26.17 -8.39
N TRP A 382 -18.60 -25.57 -8.42
CA TRP A 382 -19.38 -25.32 -9.64
C TRP A 382 -18.66 -24.35 -10.59
N ALA A 383 -18.04 -23.30 -10.05
CA ALA A 383 -17.31 -22.29 -10.79
C ALA A 383 -16.04 -22.83 -11.48
N LYS A 384 -15.55 -24.05 -11.19
CA LYS A 384 -14.45 -24.67 -11.96
C LYS A 384 -14.89 -25.23 -13.33
N THR A 385 -16.19 -25.43 -13.58
CA THR A 385 -16.72 -26.00 -14.83
C THR A 385 -17.71 -25.10 -15.56
N HIS A 386 -18.13 -24.00 -14.94
CA HIS A 386 -18.94 -22.94 -15.53
C HIS A 386 -18.06 -21.68 -15.59
N ASN A 387 -18.24 -20.83 -16.60
CA ASN A 387 -17.43 -19.61 -16.80
C ASN A 387 -17.75 -18.60 -15.68
N SER A 388 -17.10 -18.78 -14.53
CA SER A 388 -17.48 -18.14 -13.27
C SER A 388 -16.29 -18.07 -12.32
N LEU A 389 -16.35 -17.14 -11.36
CA LEU A 389 -15.23 -16.77 -10.51
C LEU A 389 -15.66 -16.61 -9.05
N LEU A 390 -14.84 -17.12 -8.13
CA LEU A 390 -14.83 -16.76 -6.71
C LEU A 390 -13.55 -15.98 -6.42
N VAL A 391 -13.68 -14.80 -5.82
CA VAL A 391 -12.57 -14.02 -5.23
C VAL A 391 -12.75 -14.05 -3.72
N VAL A 392 -11.72 -14.51 -3.00
CA VAL A 392 -11.65 -14.49 -1.54
C VAL A 392 -10.57 -13.48 -1.15
N THR A 393 -10.92 -12.46 -0.38
CA THR A 393 -10.02 -11.37 0.03
C THR A 393 -10.23 -10.99 1.50
N MET A 394 -9.36 -10.14 2.07
CA MET A 394 -9.58 -9.48 3.36
C MET A 394 -9.76 -7.97 3.14
N ASP A 395 -10.40 -7.28 4.07
CA ASP A 395 -10.48 -5.82 4.06
C ASP A 395 -9.13 -5.14 4.35
N GLU A 396 -8.44 -5.57 5.41
CA GLU A 396 -7.17 -5.06 5.94
C GLU A 396 -6.37 -6.17 6.69
N ASP A 397 -5.11 -5.88 7.03
CA ASP A 397 -4.29 -6.76 7.88
C ASP A 397 -4.47 -6.48 9.38
N ASN A 398 -3.77 -7.25 10.22
CA ASN A 398 -3.81 -7.09 11.68
C ASN A 398 -2.99 -5.90 12.22
N ARG A 399 -2.69 -4.89 11.39
CA ARG A 399 -1.84 -3.71 11.62
C ARG A 399 -0.36 -4.02 11.84
N LEU A 400 0.11 -5.23 11.50
CA LEU A 400 1.46 -5.71 11.84
C LEU A 400 2.26 -6.30 10.66
N ALA A 401 1.70 -6.39 9.44
CA ALA A 401 2.38 -6.93 8.25
C ALA A 401 2.42 -5.95 7.06
N GLY A 402 2.15 -4.66 7.30
CA GLY A 402 2.21 -3.60 6.28
C GLY A 402 1.00 -3.58 5.35
N ASN A 403 -0.18 -3.93 5.88
CA ASN A 403 -1.46 -4.06 5.18
C ASN A 403 -1.46 -5.07 4.02
N ARG A 404 -0.57 -6.08 4.06
CA ARG A 404 -0.51 -7.12 3.04
C ARG A 404 -1.50 -8.24 3.32
N ILE A 405 -2.54 -8.33 2.50
CA ILE A 405 -3.70 -9.19 2.70
C ILE A 405 -3.61 -10.52 1.89
N PRO A 406 -4.21 -11.61 2.39
CA PRO A 406 -4.57 -12.77 1.57
C PRO A 406 -5.51 -12.36 0.42
N THR A 407 -5.25 -12.80 -0.81
CA THR A 407 -6.27 -12.77 -1.88
C THR A 407 -6.10 -13.95 -2.83
N VAL A 408 -7.19 -14.69 -3.02
CA VAL A 408 -7.24 -15.96 -3.77
C VAL A 408 -8.38 -15.90 -4.79
N LEU A 409 -8.08 -16.21 -6.04
CA LEU A 409 -9.05 -16.26 -7.14
C LEU A 409 -9.25 -17.71 -7.58
N TYR A 410 -10.49 -18.15 -7.75
CA TYR A 410 -10.83 -19.56 -7.98
C TYR A 410 -12.01 -19.70 -8.95
N GLY A 411 -11.77 -20.34 -10.10
CA GLY A 411 -12.79 -20.52 -11.12
C GLY A 411 -12.26 -21.24 -12.35
N GLN A 412 -13.11 -21.47 -13.34
CA GLN A 412 -12.78 -22.02 -14.65
C GLN A 412 -11.75 -21.15 -15.39
N PRO A 413 -11.85 -19.81 -15.44
CA PRO A 413 -10.90 -18.98 -16.18
C PRO A 413 -9.58 -18.73 -15.42
N VAL A 414 -9.32 -19.46 -14.32
CA VAL A 414 -8.11 -19.30 -13.49
C VAL A 414 -7.17 -20.50 -13.66
N THR A 415 -5.92 -20.23 -14.01
CA THR A 415 -4.85 -21.22 -14.08
C THR A 415 -4.56 -21.76 -12.67
N ALA A 416 -4.84 -23.04 -12.45
CA ALA A 416 -4.74 -23.68 -11.14
C ALA A 416 -3.28 -23.77 -10.65
N GLY A 417 -3.05 -23.40 -9.38
CA GLY A 417 -1.74 -23.35 -8.74
C GLY A 417 -0.89 -22.15 -9.18
N SER A 418 -1.46 -21.17 -9.89
CA SER A 418 -0.73 -19.97 -10.31
C SER A 418 -0.55 -18.97 -9.16
N THR A 419 0.47 -18.13 -9.29
CA THR A 419 0.73 -17.05 -8.34
C THR A 419 1.10 -15.78 -9.09
N SER A 420 0.72 -14.63 -8.54
CA SER A 420 1.25 -13.34 -8.98
C SER A 420 2.07 -12.69 -7.86
N ALA A 421 3.18 -12.08 -8.24
CA ALA A 421 4.07 -11.32 -7.36
C ALA A 421 4.15 -9.83 -7.76
N THR A 422 3.36 -9.42 -8.75
CA THR A 422 3.02 -8.02 -8.98
C THR A 422 2.32 -7.48 -7.73
N THR A 423 2.68 -6.27 -7.31
CA THR A 423 1.95 -5.54 -6.27
C THR A 423 0.58 -5.15 -6.80
N TYR A 424 -0.48 -5.49 -6.06
CA TYR A 424 -1.85 -5.07 -6.36
C TYR A 424 -2.52 -4.47 -5.12
N ASP A 425 -3.51 -3.61 -5.34
CA ASP A 425 -4.40 -3.05 -4.30
C ASP A 425 -5.90 -3.32 -4.59
N HIS A 426 -6.82 -2.85 -3.74
CA HIS A 426 -8.26 -3.05 -4.00
C HIS A 426 -8.77 -2.28 -5.22
N TYR A 427 -8.05 -1.27 -5.71
CA TYR A 427 -8.38 -0.58 -6.96
C TYR A 427 -7.96 -1.40 -8.18
N ASP A 428 -6.84 -2.13 -8.13
CA ASP A 428 -6.48 -3.12 -9.16
C ASP A 428 -7.48 -4.29 -9.20
N LEU A 429 -7.96 -4.74 -8.03
CA LEU A 429 -9.03 -5.74 -7.95
C LEU A 429 -10.35 -5.20 -8.53
N LEU A 430 -10.77 -4.00 -8.13
CA LEU A 430 -11.97 -3.34 -8.66
C LEU A 430 -11.86 -3.17 -10.18
N ARG A 431 -10.73 -2.69 -10.68
CA ARG A 431 -10.44 -2.56 -12.11
C ARG A 431 -10.61 -3.88 -12.86
N THR A 432 -10.03 -4.95 -12.31
CA THR A 432 -10.16 -6.31 -12.86
C THR A 432 -11.62 -6.78 -12.90
N LEU A 433 -12.43 -6.41 -11.91
CA LEU A 433 -13.86 -6.72 -11.88
C LEU A 433 -14.66 -5.89 -12.90
N GLU A 434 -14.27 -4.64 -13.15
CA GLU A 434 -14.90 -3.75 -14.13
C GLU A 434 -14.61 -4.19 -15.57
N ASP A 435 -13.32 -4.35 -15.95
CA ASP A 435 -12.93 -4.82 -17.29
C ASP A 435 -13.32 -6.31 -17.50
N GLY A 436 -13.27 -7.14 -16.46
CA GLY A 436 -13.79 -8.52 -16.46
C GLY A 436 -15.32 -8.61 -16.49
N GLN A 437 -16.04 -7.50 -16.35
CA GLN A 437 -17.46 -7.36 -16.67
C GLN A 437 -17.68 -6.55 -17.95
N GLY A 438 -16.62 -6.24 -18.71
CA GLY A 438 -16.70 -5.47 -19.95
C GLY A 438 -17.35 -4.10 -19.76
N LEU A 439 -17.14 -3.47 -18.61
CA LEU A 439 -17.55 -2.10 -18.34
C LEU A 439 -16.56 -1.14 -19.01
N SER A 440 -17.05 -0.07 -19.63
CA SER A 440 -16.20 0.95 -20.28
C SER A 440 -16.02 2.22 -19.43
N ALA A 441 -16.37 2.12 -18.16
CA ALA A 441 -16.19 3.10 -17.11
C ALA A 441 -15.59 2.36 -15.91
N HIS A 442 -14.82 3.09 -15.10
CA HIS A 442 -14.04 2.57 -14.00
C HIS A 442 -14.15 3.53 -12.83
N ALA A 443 -14.52 3.04 -11.64
CA ALA A 443 -14.83 3.90 -10.52
C ALA A 443 -13.56 4.44 -9.84
N GLY A 444 -13.53 5.75 -9.57
CA GLY A 444 -12.46 6.41 -8.79
C GLY A 444 -11.05 6.09 -9.30
N ASN A 445 -10.20 5.55 -8.42
CA ASN A 445 -8.81 5.20 -8.72
C ASN A 445 -8.67 3.99 -9.69
N ALA A 446 -9.70 3.15 -9.85
CA ALA A 446 -9.66 2.00 -10.76
C ALA A 446 -9.46 2.42 -12.24
N ALA A 447 -9.89 3.64 -12.59
CA ALA A 447 -9.60 4.27 -13.88
C ALA A 447 -8.10 4.44 -14.19
N SER A 448 -7.25 4.42 -13.16
CA SER A 448 -5.78 4.49 -13.25
C SER A 448 -5.05 3.25 -12.72
N ALA A 449 -5.78 2.28 -12.17
CA ALA A 449 -5.25 1.00 -11.72
C ALA A 449 -4.99 0.04 -12.89
N SER A 450 -4.39 -1.11 -12.62
CA SER A 450 -4.03 -2.14 -13.60
C SER A 450 -4.81 -3.43 -13.39
N ASP A 451 -5.07 -4.14 -14.49
CA ASP A 451 -5.65 -5.49 -14.40
C ASP A 451 -4.70 -6.46 -13.68
N ILE A 452 -5.29 -7.32 -12.84
CA ILE A 452 -4.62 -8.49 -12.31
C ILE A 452 -4.28 -9.41 -13.48
N THR A 453 -2.99 -9.73 -13.63
CA THR A 453 -2.45 -10.50 -14.76
C THR A 453 -1.53 -11.63 -14.30
N GLY A 454 -1.28 -12.57 -15.23
CA GLY A 454 -0.42 -13.75 -15.03
C GLY A 454 -1.12 -14.96 -14.39
N ILE A 455 -2.39 -14.85 -14.03
CA ILE A 455 -3.16 -15.91 -13.32
C ILE A 455 -4.28 -16.55 -14.15
N TRP A 456 -4.67 -15.94 -15.26
CA TRP A 456 -5.80 -16.42 -16.08
C TRP A 456 -5.43 -17.65 -16.89
N ALA A 457 -6.44 -18.42 -17.29
CA ALA A 457 -6.33 -19.45 -18.31
C ALA A 457 -6.17 -18.81 -19.72
N SER A 458 -5.95 -19.67 -20.71
CA SER A 458 -5.80 -19.33 -22.14
C SER A 458 -6.89 -19.99 -22.98
#